data_AF-A0A7W9KI18-F1
#
_entry.id   AF-A0A7W9KI18-F1
#
_cell.length_a   1.000
_cell.length_b   1.000
_cell.length_c   1.000
_cell.angle_alpha   90.00
_cell.angle_beta   90.00
_cell.angle_gamma   90.00
#
_symmetry.space_group_name_H-M   'P 1'
#
loop_
_entity.id
_entity.type
_entity.pdbx_description
1 polymer ?
#
loop_
_entity_poly.entity_id
_entity_poly.type
_entity_poly.pdbx_seq_one_letter_code
_entity_poly.pdbx_strand_id
1 'polypeptide(L)'
;MTPVHLAPTGTAGPELLQLELSDAPSPAVTDITLHPDDPLGETRDAEHLPGSRGEHLLQRAFGTVDRANRFYRDQVLDHLNDEMRSFVTRMDMAFIGTSDAAGECDVTFRAGPPGFVQVLGERWLAYPEYRGNGVMASLGNISENAHVAMLLVDFVTDLIGLHVNGRARIVDDAELRAVHPDLPAEFERGRTPERWVVLEVVEAYIHCRKHIPRLVPVDRTRDWGTDDGRRKGGDFFGVRSARTAAR
;
A
#
# COMPACT_ATOMS: atom_id res chain seq x y z
N MET A 1 -6.78 49.05 1.04
CA MET A 1 -6.47 48.00 0.05
C MET A 1 -6.62 46.67 0.76
N THR A 2 -7.68 45.94 0.42
CA THR A 2 -8.20 44.79 1.17
C THR A 2 -7.74 43.49 0.48
N PRO A 3 -7.44 42.39 1.20
CA PRO A 3 -6.96 41.16 0.57
C PRO A 3 -8.08 40.46 -0.20
N VAL A 4 -7.77 39.99 -1.40
CA VAL A 4 -8.65 39.13 -2.21
C VAL A 4 -8.56 37.71 -1.65
N HIS A 5 -9.65 37.20 -1.08
CA HIS A 5 -9.80 35.78 -0.79
C HIS A 5 -10.04 35.02 -2.09
N LEU A 6 -9.13 34.11 -2.45
CA LEU A 6 -9.40 33.07 -3.44
C LEU A 6 -10.33 32.04 -2.80
N ALA A 7 -11.57 31.97 -3.27
CA ALA A 7 -12.50 30.90 -2.94
C ALA A 7 -12.09 29.60 -3.64
N PRO A 8 -12.25 28.42 -3.01
CA PRO A 8 -12.01 27.14 -3.66
C PRO A 8 -13.00 26.96 -4.81
N THR A 9 -12.47 26.95 -6.05
CA THR A 9 -13.22 26.61 -7.25
C THR A 9 -13.33 25.09 -7.36
N GLY A 10 -14.52 24.56 -7.05
CA GLY A 10 -14.86 23.18 -7.39
C GLY A 10 -15.75 22.49 -6.35
N THR A 11 -16.98 22.95 -6.14
CA THR A 11 -18.05 22.04 -5.76
C THR A 11 -18.53 21.34 -7.03
N ALA A 12 -18.40 20.01 -7.09
CA ALA A 12 -19.09 19.23 -8.10
C ALA A 12 -20.58 19.61 -8.08
N GLY A 13 -21.12 20.02 -9.24
CA GLY A 13 -22.54 20.33 -9.35
C GLY A 13 -23.39 19.09 -9.06
N PRO A 14 -24.65 19.24 -8.62
CA PRO A 14 -25.55 18.12 -8.33
C PRO A 14 -25.79 17.17 -9.52
N GLU A 15 -25.41 17.57 -10.74
CA GLU A 15 -25.47 16.74 -11.94
C GLU A 15 -24.37 15.65 -12.00
N LEU A 16 -23.24 15.81 -11.30
CA LEU A 16 -22.22 14.75 -11.17
C LEU A 16 -22.64 13.63 -10.20
N LEU A 17 -23.66 13.87 -9.37
CA LEU A 17 -24.32 12.86 -8.54
C LEU A 17 -25.44 12.11 -9.29
N GLN A 18 -25.71 12.49 -10.55
CA GLN A 18 -26.72 11.90 -11.43
C GLN A 18 -26.11 11.23 -12.68
N LEU A 19 -24.82 10.89 -12.66
CA LEU A 19 -24.34 9.80 -13.52
C LEU A 19 -25.00 8.52 -13.02
N GLU A 20 -26.17 8.20 -13.57
CA GLU A 20 -26.77 6.89 -13.46
C GLU A 20 -25.70 5.87 -13.88
N LEU A 21 -25.20 5.15 -12.88
CA LEU A 21 -24.58 3.85 -13.05
C LEU A 21 -25.56 3.07 -13.92
N SER A 22 -25.25 2.92 -15.20
CA SER A 22 -26.13 2.25 -16.15
C SER A 22 -26.57 0.92 -15.54
N ASP A 23 -27.88 0.74 -15.39
CA ASP A 23 -28.59 -0.43 -14.85
C ASP A 23 -28.40 -1.72 -15.65
N ALA A 24 -27.27 -1.90 -16.35
CA ALA A 24 -26.84 -3.24 -16.67
C ALA A 24 -26.38 -3.86 -15.34
N PRO A 25 -27.09 -4.87 -14.79
CA PRO A 25 -26.59 -5.55 -13.62
C PRO A 25 -25.21 -6.09 -13.98
N SER A 26 -24.18 -5.66 -13.23
CA SER A 26 -22.99 -6.50 -13.12
C SER A 26 -23.52 -7.86 -12.66
N PRO A 27 -23.24 -8.96 -13.38
CA PRO A 27 -23.74 -10.27 -12.98
C PRO A 27 -23.39 -10.46 -11.51
N ALA A 28 -24.42 -10.68 -10.70
CA ALA A 28 -24.23 -10.91 -9.29
C ALA A 28 -23.31 -12.12 -9.14
N VAL A 29 -22.16 -11.93 -8.50
CA VAL A 29 -21.23 -13.01 -8.15
C VAL A 29 -21.81 -13.76 -6.93
N THR A 30 -23.06 -14.20 -7.03
CA THR A 30 -23.79 -14.87 -5.93
C THR A 30 -24.07 -16.33 -6.19
N ASP A 31 -23.74 -16.85 -7.37
CA ASP A 31 -23.87 -18.28 -7.68
C ASP A 31 -22.56 -18.86 -8.25
N ILE A 32 -21.45 -18.67 -7.54
CA ILE A 32 -20.34 -19.64 -7.64
C ILE A 32 -20.66 -20.76 -6.66
N THR A 33 -21.67 -21.57 -6.99
CA THR A 33 -21.89 -22.85 -6.32
C THR A 33 -20.79 -23.79 -6.81
N LEU A 34 -19.95 -24.30 -5.90
CA LEU A 34 -18.99 -25.37 -6.21
C LEU A 34 -19.79 -26.64 -6.56
N HIS A 35 -20.11 -26.82 -7.84
CA HIS A 35 -20.76 -28.01 -8.35
C HIS A 35 -19.73 -29.17 -8.36
N PRO A 36 -20.09 -30.41 -8.00
CA PRO A 36 -19.14 -31.54 -8.03
C PRO A 36 -18.60 -31.85 -9.44
N ASP A 37 -19.32 -31.43 -10.48
CA ASP A 37 -18.88 -31.38 -11.88
C ASP A 37 -18.63 -29.93 -12.34
N ASP A 38 -17.92 -29.13 -11.53
CA ASP A 38 -17.56 -27.75 -11.89
C ASP A 38 -16.68 -27.75 -13.16
N PRO A 39 -17.08 -27.08 -14.27
CA PRO A 39 -16.20 -26.88 -15.42
C PRO A 39 -15.00 -25.96 -15.09
N LEU A 40 -14.95 -25.39 -13.88
CA LEU A 40 -13.81 -24.72 -13.25
C LEU A 40 -12.99 -25.65 -12.35
N GLY A 41 -13.31 -26.95 -12.34
CA GLY A 41 -12.54 -28.01 -11.71
C GLY A 41 -11.09 -27.97 -12.16
N GLU A 42 -10.21 -28.24 -11.19
CA GLU A 42 -8.76 -28.09 -11.22
C GLU A 42 -8.13 -28.21 -12.62
N THR A 43 -8.05 -27.09 -13.33
CA THR A 43 -7.11 -26.95 -14.43
C THR A 43 -5.74 -26.82 -13.77
N ARG A 44 -4.98 -27.92 -13.75
CA ARG A 44 -3.60 -28.02 -13.23
C ARG A 44 -2.67 -26.89 -13.72
N ASP A 45 -3.02 -26.22 -14.82
CA ASP A 45 -2.26 -25.09 -15.38
C ASP A 45 -2.44 -23.76 -14.60
N ALA A 46 -3.41 -23.66 -13.69
CA ALA A 46 -3.64 -22.45 -12.87
C ALA A 46 -2.78 -22.37 -11.61
N GLU A 47 -2.07 -23.44 -11.22
CA GLU A 47 -1.27 -23.47 -9.99
C GLU A 47 -0.04 -22.54 -10.01
N HIS A 48 0.31 -21.95 -11.17
CA HIS A 48 1.50 -21.11 -11.33
C HIS A 48 1.22 -19.73 -11.92
N LEU A 49 -0.04 -19.34 -12.12
CA LEU A 49 -0.36 -17.99 -12.59
C LEU A 49 -0.36 -17.00 -11.42
N PRO A 50 0.22 -15.79 -11.59
CA PRO A 50 0.08 -14.69 -10.63
C PRO A 50 -1.39 -14.36 -10.36
N GLY A 51 -1.69 -13.93 -9.13
CA GLY A 51 -3.05 -13.59 -8.71
C GLY A 51 -3.80 -14.71 -7.98
N SER A 52 -5.00 -14.39 -7.51
CA SER A 52 -5.82 -15.32 -6.72
C SER A 52 -6.74 -16.19 -7.59
N ARG A 53 -7.16 -17.35 -7.07
CA ARG A 53 -8.21 -18.16 -7.71
C ARG A 53 -9.45 -17.33 -8.03
N GLY A 54 -9.87 -16.46 -7.11
CA GLY A 54 -11.01 -15.56 -7.30
C GLY A 54 -10.82 -14.63 -8.50
N GLU A 55 -9.64 -14.04 -8.67
CA GLU A 55 -9.33 -13.21 -9.84
C GLU A 55 -9.50 -13.98 -11.14
N HIS A 56 -8.95 -15.20 -11.22
CA HIS A 56 -9.05 -16.02 -12.44
C HIS A 56 -10.49 -16.44 -12.76
N LEU A 57 -11.29 -16.74 -11.73
CA LEU A 57 -12.72 -17.03 -11.91
C LEU A 57 -13.44 -15.82 -12.50
N LEU A 58 -13.20 -14.62 -11.96
CA LEU A 58 -13.80 -13.39 -12.48
C LEU A 58 -13.29 -13.07 -13.89
N GLN A 59 -12.01 -13.30 -14.19
CA GLN A 59 -11.46 -13.09 -15.53
C GLN A 59 -12.15 -13.96 -16.58
N ARG A 60 -12.45 -15.22 -16.24
CA ARG A 60 -13.23 -16.12 -17.10
C ARG A 60 -14.66 -15.62 -17.25
N ALA A 61 -15.33 -15.33 -16.12
CA ALA A 61 -16.72 -14.86 -16.11
C ALA A 61 -16.92 -13.58 -16.93
N PHE A 62 -15.93 -12.68 -16.93
CA PHE A 62 -16.01 -11.39 -17.63
C PHE A 62 -15.28 -11.35 -18.98
N GLY A 63 -14.80 -12.49 -19.49
CA GLY A 63 -14.10 -12.55 -20.79
C GLY A 63 -12.85 -11.67 -20.84
N THR A 64 -12.09 -11.58 -19.75
CA THR A 64 -10.88 -10.74 -19.64
C THR A 64 -9.59 -11.54 -19.53
N VAL A 65 -9.65 -12.87 -19.60
CA VAL A 65 -8.48 -13.78 -19.49
C VAL A 65 -7.29 -13.34 -20.36
N ASP A 66 -7.50 -13.07 -21.65
CA ASP A 66 -6.39 -12.65 -22.54
C ASP A 66 -5.76 -11.33 -22.14
N ARG A 67 -6.56 -10.39 -21.59
CA ARG A 67 -6.07 -9.10 -21.09
C ARG A 67 -5.25 -9.31 -19.82
N ALA A 68 -5.72 -10.14 -18.89
CA ALA A 68 -5.00 -10.48 -17.67
C ALA A 68 -3.68 -11.21 -17.98
N ASN A 69 -3.69 -12.21 -18.86
CA ASN A 69 -2.49 -12.94 -19.26
C ASN A 69 -1.43 -12.05 -19.90
N ARG A 70 -1.83 -11.05 -20.70
CA ARG A 70 -0.89 -10.05 -21.21
C ARG A 70 -0.28 -9.21 -20.09
N PHE A 71 -1.10 -8.76 -19.14
CA PHE A 71 -0.60 -8.02 -17.98
C PHE A 71 0.41 -8.84 -17.16
N TYR A 72 0.07 -10.08 -16.80
CA TYR A 72 0.96 -10.95 -16.04
C TYR A 72 2.30 -11.17 -16.75
N ARG A 73 2.26 -11.47 -18.06
CA ARG A 73 3.48 -11.71 -18.85
C ARG A 73 4.34 -10.45 -19.03
N ASP A 74 3.71 -9.31 -19.29
CA ASP A 74 4.42 -8.11 -19.77
C ASP A 74 4.75 -7.12 -18.65
N GLN A 75 4.10 -7.22 -17.49
CA GLN A 75 4.17 -6.18 -16.44
C GLN A 75 4.43 -6.70 -15.02
N VAL A 76 4.39 -8.02 -14.80
CA VAL A 76 4.64 -8.62 -13.49
C VAL A 76 5.97 -9.35 -13.50
N LEU A 77 6.82 -9.06 -12.51
CA LEU A 77 8.05 -9.76 -12.23
C LEU A 77 7.98 -10.41 -10.86
N ASP A 78 8.72 -11.49 -10.65
CA ASP A 78 8.90 -12.15 -9.35
C ASP A 78 10.06 -11.53 -8.53
N HIS A 79 10.59 -10.41 -8.99
CA HIS A 79 11.73 -9.69 -8.43
C HIS A 79 11.69 -8.21 -8.87
N LEU A 80 12.54 -7.39 -8.26
CA LEU A 80 12.76 -5.99 -8.63
C LEU A 80 13.86 -5.90 -9.69
N ASN A 81 13.51 -5.38 -10.87
CA ASN A 81 14.50 -4.97 -11.85
C ASN A 81 15.19 -3.66 -11.44
N ASP A 82 16.19 -3.23 -12.21
CA ASP A 82 17.02 -2.05 -11.92
C ASP A 82 16.20 -0.76 -11.79
N GLU A 83 15.19 -0.57 -12.63
CA GLU A 83 14.31 0.59 -12.61
C GLU A 83 13.42 0.60 -11.36
N MET A 84 12.87 -0.56 -11.00
CA MET A 84 12.09 -0.72 -9.77
C MET A 84 12.94 -0.44 -8.53
N ARG A 85 14.16 -0.97 -8.46
CA ARG A 85 15.10 -0.71 -7.36
C ARG A 85 15.43 0.78 -7.28
N SER A 86 15.73 1.40 -8.41
CA SER A 86 16.00 2.84 -8.50
C SER A 86 14.79 3.68 -8.07
N PHE A 87 13.58 3.26 -8.41
CA PHE A 87 12.35 3.89 -7.97
C PHE A 87 12.21 3.83 -6.44
N VAL A 88 12.33 2.63 -5.83
CA VAL A 88 12.26 2.45 -4.36
C VAL A 88 13.23 3.38 -3.63
N THR A 89 14.47 3.51 -4.10
CA THR A 89 15.49 4.34 -3.43
C THR A 89 15.19 5.84 -3.39
N ARG A 90 14.26 6.34 -4.23
CA ARG A 90 13.86 7.75 -4.23
C ARG A 90 12.58 8.01 -3.44
N MET A 91 11.88 6.97 -3.02
CA MET A 91 10.60 7.10 -2.33
C MET A 91 10.79 7.56 -0.88
N ASP A 92 9.94 8.48 -0.46
CA ASP A 92 9.86 9.02 0.90
C ASP A 92 8.58 8.57 1.64
N MET A 93 7.73 7.80 0.95
CA MET A 93 6.49 7.24 1.49
C MET A 93 6.18 5.85 0.93
N ALA A 94 5.51 5.03 1.73
CA ALA A 94 4.97 3.72 1.37
C ALA A 94 3.64 3.45 2.09
N PHE A 95 2.76 2.71 1.45
CA PHE A 95 1.52 2.19 2.04
C PHE A 95 1.67 0.68 2.21
N ILE A 96 1.46 0.19 3.42
CA ILE A 96 1.66 -1.23 3.76
C ILE A 96 0.31 -1.84 4.10
N GLY A 97 -0.15 -2.76 3.24
CA GLY A 97 -1.31 -3.61 3.47
C GLY A 97 -0.89 -4.91 4.14
N THR A 98 -1.56 -5.25 5.24
CA THR A 98 -1.37 -6.50 5.99
C THR A 98 -2.74 -7.02 6.41
N SER A 99 -2.85 -8.32 6.71
CA SER A 99 -4.02 -8.85 7.40
C SER A 99 -3.61 -9.84 8.47
N ASP A 100 -4.43 -9.99 9.51
CA ASP A 100 -4.25 -11.07 10.48
C ASP A 100 -4.57 -12.45 9.89
N ALA A 101 -4.56 -13.50 10.71
CA ALA A 101 -4.89 -14.86 10.29
C ALA A 101 -6.38 -15.06 9.93
N ALA A 102 -7.28 -14.19 10.41
CA ALA A 102 -8.70 -14.21 10.08
C ALA A 102 -9.02 -13.43 8.79
N GLY A 103 -8.06 -12.65 8.27
CA GLY A 103 -8.23 -11.82 7.09
C GLY A 103 -8.69 -10.39 7.42
N GLU A 104 -8.69 -9.98 8.68
CA GLU A 104 -8.94 -8.59 9.07
C GLU A 104 -7.76 -7.73 8.63
N CYS A 105 -8.04 -6.70 7.83
CA CYS A 105 -7.03 -5.96 7.09
C CYS A 105 -6.68 -4.62 7.74
N ASP A 106 -5.39 -4.29 7.73
CA ASP A 106 -4.86 -2.96 8.05
C ASP A 106 -4.07 -2.39 6.86
N VAL A 107 -4.19 -1.08 6.66
CA VAL A 107 -3.29 -0.31 5.78
C VAL A 107 -2.61 0.77 6.59
N THR A 108 -1.28 0.72 6.65
CA THR A 108 -0.48 1.69 7.40
C THR A 108 0.36 2.56 6.45
N PHE A 109 0.43 3.85 6.76
CA PHE A 109 1.31 4.79 6.07
C PHE A 109 2.68 4.83 6.73
N ARG A 110 3.73 4.62 5.94
CA ARG A 110 5.13 4.72 6.36
C ARG A 110 5.79 5.85 5.57
N ALA A 111 6.57 6.67 6.27
CA ALA A 111 7.29 7.76 5.63
C ALA A 111 8.62 8.04 6.32
N GLY A 112 9.61 8.40 5.52
CA GLY A 112 10.96 8.75 5.94
C GLY A 112 11.64 9.61 4.89
N PRO A 113 12.94 9.88 5.02
CA PRO A 113 13.70 10.52 3.96
C PRO A 113 13.70 9.62 2.70
N PRO A 114 13.97 10.18 1.51
CA PRO A 114 14.14 9.39 0.29
C PRO A 114 15.09 8.21 0.52
N GLY A 115 14.62 7.02 0.15
CA GLY A 115 15.38 5.78 0.34
C GLY A 115 15.28 5.22 1.76
N PHE A 116 14.26 5.57 2.54
CA PHE A 116 14.03 4.93 3.85
C PHE A 116 13.72 3.44 3.71
N VAL A 117 13.09 3.02 2.61
CA VAL A 117 12.98 1.62 2.21
C VAL A 117 14.30 1.19 1.57
N GLN A 118 14.99 0.26 2.22
CA GLN A 118 16.28 -0.27 1.81
C GLN A 118 16.09 -1.39 0.80
N VAL A 119 16.81 -1.32 -0.32
CA VAL A 119 16.90 -2.42 -1.29
C VAL A 119 18.07 -3.32 -0.86
N LEU A 120 17.75 -4.50 -0.33
CA LEU A 120 18.74 -5.47 0.13
C LEU A 120 19.20 -6.43 -0.98
N GLY A 121 18.49 -6.44 -2.10
CA GLY A 121 18.79 -7.22 -3.31
C GLY A 121 17.63 -7.18 -4.30
N GLU A 122 17.69 -7.98 -5.36
CA GLU A 122 16.61 -8.07 -6.36
C GLU A 122 15.30 -8.60 -5.78
N ARG A 123 15.35 -9.39 -4.70
CA ARG A 123 14.16 -10.02 -4.09
C ARG A 123 13.87 -9.57 -2.67
N TRP A 124 14.61 -8.58 -2.16
CA TRP A 124 14.56 -8.23 -0.75
C TRP A 124 14.50 -6.73 -0.55
N LEU A 125 13.46 -6.28 0.13
CA LEU A 125 13.33 -4.92 0.65
C LEU A 125 13.31 -4.95 2.17
N ALA A 126 13.70 -3.85 2.80
CA ALA A 126 13.50 -3.66 4.23
C ALA A 126 13.06 -2.25 4.55
N TYR A 127 12.07 -2.09 5.43
CA TYR A 127 11.71 -0.79 5.97
C TYR A 127 11.86 -0.77 7.50
N PRO A 128 12.29 0.38 8.07
CA PRO A 128 12.53 0.49 9.50
C PRO A 128 11.23 0.67 10.27
N GLU A 129 11.17 0.07 11.46
CA GLU A 129 10.17 0.32 12.48
C GLU A 129 10.81 1.08 13.64
N TYR A 130 10.17 2.16 14.03
CA TYR A 130 10.62 3.03 15.13
C TYR A 130 9.76 2.82 16.36
N ARG A 131 10.15 3.44 17.47
CA ARG A 131 9.30 3.55 18.66
C ARG A 131 7.96 4.23 18.30
N GLY A 132 6.89 3.44 18.33
CA GLY A 132 5.54 3.88 17.98
C GLY A 132 4.62 4.15 19.18
N ASN A 133 3.32 4.17 18.91
CA ASN A 133 2.25 4.33 19.90
C ASN A 133 1.89 3.03 20.65
N GLY A 134 2.59 1.93 20.37
CA GLY A 134 2.38 0.62 20.99
C GLY A 134 1.25 -0.23 20.40
N VAL A 135 0.52 0.24 19.39
CA VAL A 135 -0.57 -0.55 18.77
C VAL A 135 -0.05 -1.75 17.99
N MET A 136 1.10 -1.61 17.32
CA MET A 136 1.78 -2.68 16.58
C MET A 136 0.94 -3.40 15.52
N ALA A 137 -0.15 -2.79 15.01
CA ALA A 137 -1.12 -3.43 14.11
C ALA A 137 -0.47 -4.24 12.96
N SER A 138 0.34 -3.60 12.11
CA SER A 138 0.99 -4.30 11.00
C SER A 138 1.97 -5.38 11.45
N LEU A 139 2.64 -5.21 12.59
CA LEU A 139 3.59 -6.19 13.12
C LEU A 139 2.89 -7.41 13.71
N GLY A 140 1.78 -7.19 14.42
CA GLY A 140 0.90 -8.26 14.90
C GLY A 140 0.39 -9.10 13.73
N ASN A 141 -0.18 -8.43 12.72
CA ASN A 141 -0.65 -9.09 11.50
C ASN A 141 0.45 -9.92 10.83
N ILE A 142 1.64 -9.34 10.61
CA ILE A 142 2.79 -10.04 10.01
C ILE A 142 3.22 -11.27 10.82
N SER A 143 3.13 -11.20 12.16
CA SER A 143 3.51 -12.32 13.03
C SER A 143 2.58 -13.52 12.93
N GLU A 144 1.32 -13.30 12.53
CA GLU A 144 0.31 -14.34 12.34
C GLU A 144 0.19 -14.77 10.87
N ASN A 145 0.41 -13.81 9.96
CA ASN A 145 0.26 -13.96 8.53
C ASN A 145 1.34 -13.14 7.81
N ALA A 146 2.32 -13.83 7.24
CA ALA A 146 3.46 -13.19 6.60
C ALA A 146 3.11 -12.43 5.30
N HIS A 147 1.90 -12.56 4.75
CA HIS A 147 1.55 -11.91 3.48
C HIS A 147 1.45 -10.38 3.65
N VAL A 148 2.17 -9.65 2.81
CA VAL A 148 2.22 -8.18 2.83
C VAL A 148 2.10 -7.61 1.42
N ALA A 149 1.44 -6.47 1.30
CA ALA A 149 1.44 -5.63 0.11
C ALA A 149 2.10 -4.30 0.44
N MET A 150 3.04 -3.86 -0.39
CA MET A 150 3.65 -2.54 -0.33
C MET A 150 3.31 -1.79 -1.61
N LEU A 151 2.70 -0.60 -1.46
CA LEU A 151 2.44 0.32 -2.55
C LEU A 151 3.28 1.58 -2.36
N LEU A 152 4.08 1.88 -3.37
CA LEU A 152 4.87 3.10 -3.49
C LEU A 152 4.28 3.93 -4.63
N VAL A 153 4.03 5.22 -4.41
CA VAL A 153 3.49 6.11 -5.44
C VAL A 153 4.25 7.42 -5.44
N ASP A 154 4.87 7.77 -6.56
CA ASP A 154 5.42 9.09 -6.79
C ASP A 154 4.30 10.03 -7.24
N PHE A 155 3.97 11.01 -6.41
CA PHE A 155 2.95 12.02 -6.71
C PHE A 155 3.54 13.31 -7.31
N VAL A 156 4.86 13.40 -7.48
CA VAL A 156 5.55 14.66 -7.80
C VAL A 156 6.16 14.62 -9.20
N THR A 157 7.01 13.63 -9.46
CA THR A 157 7.89 13.63 -10.64
C THR A 157 7.28 12.80 -11.77
N ASP A 158 7.30 11.48 -11.58
CA ASP A 158 6.95 10.46 -12.58
C ASP A 158 5.44 10.20 -12.64
N LEU A 159 4.72 10.49 -11.54
CA LEU A 159 3.29 10.18 -11.40
C LEU A 159 3.02 8.69 -11.63
N ILE A 160 3.90 7.82 -11.15
CA ILE A 160 3.82 6.37 -11.30
C ILE A 160 3.91 5.72 -9.93
N GLY A 161 3.41 4.49 -9.81
CA GLY A 161 3.64 3.70 -8.61
C GLY A 161 4.18 2.31 -8.90
N LEU A 162 4.57 1.64 -7.83
CA LEU A 162 5.10 0.30 -7.81
C LEU A 162 4.35 -0.49 -6.74
N HIS A 163 3.72 -1.59 -7.15
CA HIS A 163 3.21 -2.61 -6.26
C HIS A 163 4.32 -3.62 -6.00
N VAL A 164 4.49 -4.00 -4.74
CA VAL A 164 5.37 -5.08 -4.31
C VAL A 164 4.59 -5.94 -3.32
N ASN A 165 4.24 -7.15 -3.75
CA ASN A 165 3.56 -8.13 -2.91
C ASN A 165 4.54 -9.23 -2.52
N GLY A 166 4.41 -9.74 -1.30
CA GLY A 166 5.45 -10.60 -0.78
C GLY A 166 5.15 -11.24 0.56
N ARG A 167 6.23 -11.77 1.15
CA ARG A 167 6.24 -12.31 2.50
C ARG A 167 7.14 -11.46 3.38
N ALA A 168 6.63 -11.02 4.52
CA ALA A 168 7.36 -10.22 5.47
C ALA A 168 7.80 -11.05 6.68
N ARG A 169 8.95 -10.66 7.24
CA ARG A 169 9.39 -11.07 8.58
C ARG A 169 9.88 -9.86 9.36
N ILE A 170 9.73 -9.93 10.68
CA ILE A 170 10.24 -8.93 11.61
C ILE A 170 11.64 -9.37 12.03
N VAL A 171 12.60 -8.45 11.97
CA VAL A 171 14.01 -8.72 12.26
C VAL A 171 14.52 -7.64 13.19
N ASP A 172 15.24 -8.03 14.24
CA ASP A 172 15.85 -7.05 15.13
C ASP A 172 16.95 -6.25 14.42
N ASP A 173 17.10 -4.98 14.80
CA ASP A 173 18.07 -4.07 14.17
C ASP A 173 19.50 -4.62 14.20
N ALA A 174 19.92 -5.17 15.34
CA ALA A 174 21.25 -5.76 15.50
C ALA A 174 21.47 -6.98 14.58
N GLU A 175 20.46 -7.83 14.40
CA GLU A 175 20.55 -9.02 13.56
C GLU A 175 20.65 -8.65 12.09
N LEU A 176 19.83 -7.70 11.63
CA LEU A 176 19.86 -7.29 10.22
C LEU A 176 21.17 -6.59 9.88
N ARG A 177 21.68 -5.74 10.77
CA ARG A 177 22.98 -5.04 10.59
C ARG A 177 24.17 -5.99 10.57
N ALA A 178 24.09 -7.14 11.24
CA ALA A 178 25.15 -8.14 11.18
C ALA A 178 25.37 -8.67 9.75
N VAL A 179 24.32 -8.65 8.92
CA VAL A 179 24.36 -9.09 7.51
C VAL A 179 24.46 -7.90 6.56
N HIS A 180 23.84 -6.77 6.91
CA HIS A 180 23.83 -5.53 6.11
C HIS A 180 24.39 -4.36 6.93
N PRO A 181 25.73 -4.26 7.07
CA PRO A 181 26.37 -3.27 7.94
C PRO A 181 26.16 -1.82 7.46
N ASP A 182 25.87 -1.62 6.17
CA ASP A 182 25.69 -0.30 5.56
C ASP A 182 24.30 0.32 5.79
N LEU A 183 23.41 -0.37 6.51
CA LEU A 183 22.10 0.17 6.86
C LEU A 183 22.25 1.50 7.63
N PRO A 184 21.43 2.52 7.36
CA PRO A 184 21.47 3.77 8.12
C PRO A 184 21.21 3.53 9.61
N ALA A 185 22.10 4.03 10.47
CA ALA A 185 21.91 3.98 11.93
C ALA A 185 20.76 4.88 12.40
N GLU A 186 20.51 5.95 11.65
CA GLU A 186 19.47 6.93 11.91
C GLU A 186 19.04 7.54 10.57
N PHE A 187 17.73 7.70 10.38
CA PHE A 187 17.19 8.30 9.15
C PHE A 187 16.98 9.82 9.29
N GLU A 188 16.44 10.26 10.43
CA GLU A 188 16.24 11.67 10.79
C GLU A 188 16.24 11.79 12.31
N ARG A 189 16.64 12.94 12.87
CA ARG A 189 16.74 13.24 14.32
C ARG A 189 15.76 12.43 15.20
N GLY A 190 16.28 11.42 15.90
CA GLY A 190 15.56 10.55 16.84
C GLY A 190 14.84 9.34 16.24
N ARG A 191 14.94 9.13 14.92
CA ARG A 191 14.40 7.96 14.20
C ARG A 191 15.47 6.91 14.00
N THR A 192 15.86 6.29 15.11
CA THR A 192 16.69 5.08 15.14
C THR A 192 15.78 3.86 15.01
N PRO A 193 15.98 2.98 14.02
CA PRO A 193 15.21 1.75 13.89
C PRO A 193 15.36 0.89 15.15
N GLU A 194 14.25 0.41 15.71
CA GLU A 194 14.26 -0.61 16.77
C GLU A 194 14.26 -2.02 16.17
N ARG A 195 13.60 -2.16 15.02
CA ARG A 195 13.47 -3.41 14.25
C ARG A 195 13.22 -3.06 12.79
N TRP A 196 13.27 -4.07 11.94
CA TRP A 196 13.03 -3.96 10.51
C TRP A 196 11.95 -4.94 10.10
N VAL A 197 11.15 -4.54 9.12
CA VAL A 197 10.34 -5.48 8.37
C VAL A 197 11.09 -5.77 7.07
N VAL A 198 11.47 -7.03 6.90
CA VAL A 198 12.15 -7.52 5.70
C VAL A 198 11.11 -8.22 4.83
N LEU A 199 10.91 -7.71 3.62
CA LEU A 199 9.96 -8.19 2.63
C LEU A 199 10.72 -8.99 1.56
N GLU A 200 10.36 -10.27 1.41
CA GLU A 200 10.65 -11.09 0.24
C GLU A 200 9.67 -10.77 -0.88
N VAL A 201 10.18 -10.37 -2.03
CA VAL A 201 9.37 -10.02 -3.20
C VAL A 201 8.89 -11.30 -3.87
N VAL A 202 7.56 -11.43 -3.97
CA VAL A 202 6.90 -12.51 -4.73
C VAL A 202 6.38 -11.96 -6.05
N GLU A 203 5.84 -10.73 -6.05
CA GLU A 203 5.38 -10.05 -7.26
C GLU A 203 5.74 -8.56 -7.18
N ALA A 204 6.19 -7.99 -8.29
CA ALA A 204 6.41 -6.56 -8.46
C ALA A 204 5.86 -6.10 -9.82
N TYR A 205 5.03 -5.06 -9.80
CA TYR A 205 4.39 -4.54 -11.01
C TYR A 205 3.98 -3.07 -10.90
N ILE A 206 3.74 -2.46 -12.05
CA ILE A 206 3.47 -1.04 -12.18
C ILE A 206 2.07 -0.63 -11.68
N HIS A 207 1.98 0.49 -10.96
CA HIS A 207 0.76 1.26 -10.84
C HIS A 207 0.78 2.41 -11.85
N CYS A 208 -0.11 2.36 -12.84
CA CYS A 208 -0.06 3.28 -13.97
C CYS A 208 -0.44 4.72 -13.60
N ARG A 209 0.10 5.69 -14.36
CA ARG A 209 -0.06 7.13 -14.10
C ARG A 209 -1.45 7.72 -14.30
N LYS A 210 -2.38 6.95 -14.87
CA LYS A 210 -3.60 7.47 -15.50
C LYS A 210 -4.42 8.38 -14.58
N HIS A 211 -4.46 8.08 -13.28
CA HIS A 211 -5.26 8.82 -12.30
C HIS A 211 -4.45 9.24 -11.05
N ILE A 212 -3.11 9.23 -11.12
CA ILE A 212 -2.29 9.71 -9.99
C ILE A 212 -2.33 11.25 -10.00
N PRO A 213 -2.82 11.90 -8.92
CA PRO A 213 -2.82 13.35 -8.84
C PRO A 213 -1.37 13.87 -8.70
N ARG A 214 -1.11 15.03 -9.30
CA ARG A 214 0.15 15.73 -9.08
C ARG A 214 0.08 16.53 -7.77
N LEU A 215 0.97 16.23 -6.84
CA LEU A 215 1.19 17.00 -5.63
C LEU A 215 2.37 17.96 -5.83
N VAL A 216 2.26 19.16 -5.26
CA VAL A 216 3.34 20.14 -5.21
C VAL A 216 3.95 20.07 -3.82
N PRO A 217 5.23 19.67 -3.68
CA PRO A 217 5.91 19.72 -2.39
C PRO A 217 5.90 21.15 -1.87
N VAL A 218 5.45 21.31 -0.62
CA VAL A 218 5.51 22.58 0.10
C VAL A 218 6.63 22.50 1.12
N ASP A 219 7.35 23.60 1.29
CA ASP A 219 8.48 23.66 2.20
C ASP A 219 8.01 23.34 3.63
N ARG A 220 8.68 22.36 4.26
CA ARG A 220 8.36 21.92 5.61
C ARG A 220 9.11 22.77 6.63
N THR A 221 8.84 24.08 6.67
CA THR A 221 9.08 24.86 7.88
C THR A 221 8.14 24.33 8.97
N ARG A 222 8.63 23.33 9.71
CA ARG A 222 7.95 22.80 10.89
C ARG A 222 8.07 23.84 12.00
N ASP A 223 7.09 24.75 12.07
CA ASP A 223 6.82 25.43 13.33
C ASP A 223 6.42 24.36 14.35
N TRP A 224 7.35 23.98 15.21
CA TRP A 224 7.04 23.15 16.36
C TRP A 224 5.96 23.81 17.25
N GLY A 225 5.81 25.14 17.13
CA GLY A 225 4.70 25.94 17.62
C GLY A 225 3.56 26.08 16.61
N THR A 226 2.64 25.13 16.60
CA THR A 226 1.25 25.40 16.22
C THR A 226 0.34 24.67 17.20
N ASP A 227 -0.49 25.45 17.89
CA ASP A 227 -1.32 25.11 19.05
C ASP A 227 -2.61 24.33 18.70
N ASP A 228 -2.68 23.71 17.52
CA ASP A 228 -3.85 22.89 17.17
C ASP A 228 -3.73 21.50 17.83
N GLY A 229 -4.12 21.45 19.11
CA GLY A 229 -4.18 20.23 19.91
C GLY A 229 -5.07 19.14 19.32
N ARG A 230 -5.98 19.47 18.38
CA ARG A 230 -6.82 18.50 17.68
C ARG A 230 -6.08 17.77 16.56
N ARG A 231 -5.11 18.44 15.91
CA ARG A 231 -4.26 17.82 14.87
C ARG A 231 -3.13 16.99 15.48
N LYS A 232 -2.72 17.28 16.72
CA LYS A 232 -1.68 16.54 17.45
C LYS A 232 -2.23 15.46 18.39
N GLY A 233 -3.33 15.74 19.09
CA GLY A 233 -4.01 14.76 19.92
C GLY A 233 -4.76 13.81 19.02
N GLY A 234 -4.50 12.50 19.11
CA GLY A 234 -5.07 11.45 18.26
C GLY A 234 -6.60 11.28 18.31
N ASP A 235 -7.35 12.33 18.67
CA ASP A 235 -8.80 12.43 18.71
C ASP A 235 -9.34 13.42 17.66
N PHE A 236 -8.64 13.59 16.53
CA PHE A 236 -9.06 14.47 15.43
C PHE A 236 -10.51 14.21 14.99
N PHE A 237 -10.90 12.92 14.98
CA PHE A 237 -12.23 12.42 14.63
C PHE A 237 -13.25 12.44 15.78
N GLY A 238 -12.88 12.92 16.99
CA GLY A 238 -13.82 13.04 18.12
C GLY A 238 -14.32 11.72 18.70
N VAL A 239 -13.49 10.67 18.63
CA VAL A 239 -13.79 9.33 19.17
C VAL A 239 -14.10 9.40 20.66
N ARG A 240 -13.35 10.20 21.44
CA ARG A 240 -13.63 10.34 22.89
C ARG A 240 -15.00 10.95 23.13
N SER A 241 -15.32 12.03 22.41
CA SER A 241 -16.62 12.70 22.52
C SER A 241 -17.78 11.78 22.14
N ALA A 242 -17.63 10.99 21.07
CA ALA A 242 -18.65 10.03 20.64
C ALA A 242 -18.89 8.92 21.69
N ARG A 243 -17.83 8.41 22.32
CA ARG A 243 -17.97 7.37 23.37
C ARG A 243 -18.59 7.90 24.65
N THR A 244 -18.38 9.17 24.99
CA THR A 244 -19.02 9.81 26.14
C THR A 244 -20.51 10.09 25.89
N ALA A 245 -20.89 10.43 24.66
CA ALA A 245 -22.30 10.64 24.30
C ALA A 245 -23.11 9.34 24.16
N ALA A 246 -22.45 8.20 23.97
CA ALA A 246 -23.07 6.88 23.88
C ALA A 246 -23.18 6.13 25.23
N ARG A 247 -22.80 6.79 26.33
CA ARG A 247 -22.93 6.28 27.71
C ARG A 247 -24.06 7.02 28.42
#